data_AF-C1A3K7-F1
#
_entry.id   AF-C1A3K7-F1
#
_cell.length_a   1.000
_cell.length_b   1.000
_cell.length_c   1.000
_cell.angle_alpha   90.00
_cell.angle_beta   90.00
_cell.angle_gamma   90.00
#
_symmetry.space_group_name_H-M   'P 1'
#
loop_
_entity.id
_entity.type
_entity.pdbx_description
1 polymer ?
#
loop_
_entity_poly.entity_id
_entity_poly.type
_entity_poly.pdbx_seq_one_letter_code
_entity_poly.pdbx_strand_id
1 'polypeptide(L)' 'MVEVLGALGHVYPYHQAIGYYLTKAGLPPVMLNALLDIGSTYDFYICHRIEDPVYDSTWRLHVPRALADSE' A
#
# COMPACT_ATOMS: atom_id res chain seq x y z
N MET A 1 15.15 -4.34 6.64
CA MET A 1 13.86 -4.44 5.93
C MET A 1 13.90 -3.66 4.61
N VAL A 2 14.34 -2.40 4.62
CA VAL A 2 14.59 -1.59 3.39
C VAL A 2 15.63 -2.24 2.46
N GLU A 3 16.72 -2.78 3.00
CA GLU A 3 17.77 -3.42 2.19
C GLU A 3 17.33 -4.71 1.49
N VAL A 4 16.39 -5.46 2.08
CA VAL A 4 15.87 -6.70 1.49
C VAL A 4 14.98 -6.39 0.27
N LEU A 5 14.25 -5.28 0.31
CA LEU A 5 13.42 -4.82 -0.82
C LEU A 5 14.31 -4.35 -1.99
N GLY A 6 15.44 -3.71 -1.73
CA GLY A 6 16.39 -3.30 -2.76
C GLY A 6 16.99 -4.47 -3.54
N ALA A 7 17.22 -5.60 -2.87
CA ALA A 7 17.80 -6.80 -3.48
C ALA A 7 16.88 -7.54 -4.47
N LEU A 8 15.56 -7.30 -4.43
CA LEU A 8 14.58 -8.01 -5.26
C LEU A 8 14.42 -7.45 -6.68
N GLY A 9 15.08 -6.32 -7.01
CA GLY A 9 14.89 -5.64 -8.29
C GLY A 9 13.45 -5.12 -8.39
N HIS A 10 13.23 -3.89 -7.92
CA HIS A 10 11.95 -3.18 -7.79
C HIS A 10 11.07 -3.15 -9.07
N VAL A 11 10.49 -4.28 -9.45
CA VAL A 11 9.45 -4.33 -10.48
C VAL A 11 8.06 -4.27 -9.84
N TYR A 12 7.92 -4.71 -8.59
CA TYR A 12 6.62 -4.86 -7.97
C TYR A 12 6.40 -3.87 -6.80
N PRO A 13 5.28 -3.14 -6.77
CA PRO A 13 5.00 -2.05 -5.83
C PRO A 13 4.59 -2.54 -4.42
N TYR A 14 5.39 -3.43 -3.82
CA TYR A 14 5.09 -4.00 -2.49
C TYR A 14 5.00 -2.92 -1.41
N HIS A 15 5.75 -1.83 -1.52
CA HIS A 15 5.74 -0.75 -0.53
C HIS A 15 4.37 -0.06 -0.44
N GLN A 16 3.64 0.07 -1.56
CA GLN A 16 2.31 0.67 -1.57
C GLN A 16 1.32 -0.19 -0.76
N ALA A 17 1.28 -1.50 -1.06
CA ALA A 17 0.39 -2.44 -0.36
C ALA A 17 0.75 -2.59 1.12
N ILE A 18 2.04 -2.71 1.45
CA ILE A 18 2.50 -2.79 2.84
C ILE A 18 2.16 -1.51 3.60
N GLY A 19 2.40 -0.36 2.98
CA GLY A 19 2.07 0.95 3.54
C GLY A 19 0.60 1.06 3.93
N TYR A 20 -0.30 0.64 3.03
CA TYR A 20 -1.74 0.63 3.29
C TYR A 20 -2.12 -0.22 4.52
N TYR A 21 -1.59 -1.44 4.64
CA TYR A 21 -1.86 -2.29 5.81
C TYR A 21 -1.31 -1.70 7.11
N LEU A 22 -0.15 -1.05 7.07
CA LEU A 22 0.42 -0.40 8.24
C LEU A 22 -0.37 0.85 8.65
N THR A 23 -0.91 1.61 7.68
CA THR A 23 -1.86 2.69 7.95
C THR A 23 -3.10 2.15 8.66
N LYS A 24 -3.66 1.04 8.18
CA LYS A 24 -4.80 0.37 8.81
C LYS A 24 -4.48 -0.18 10.21
N ALA A 25 -3.25 -0.62 10.45
CA ALA A 25 -2.81 -1.05 11.77
C ALA A 25 -2.57 0.12 12.78
N GLY A 26 -2.80 1.37 12.38
CA GLY A 26 -2.67 2.54 13.25
C GLY A 26 -1.24 3.02 13.46
N LEU A 27 -0.31 2.70 12.55
CA LEU A 27 1.07 3.18 12.66
C LEU A 27 1.16 4.70 12.47
N PRO A 28 2.07 5.37 13.19
CA PRO A 28 2.23 6.81 13.09
C PRO A 28 2.77 7.23 11.70
N PRO A 29 2.32 8.37 11.15
CA PRO A 29 2.69 8.83 9.81
C PRO A 29 4.20 8.94 9.57
N VAL A 30 4.97 9.26 10.61
CA VAL A 30 6.43 9.36 10.53
C VAL A 30 7.10 8.07 10.07
N MET A 31 6.52 6.91 10.40
CA MET A 31 7.03 5.59 9.96
C MET A 31 6.60 5.26 8.54
N LEU A 32 5.49 5.84 8.07
CA LEU A 32 4.96 5.62 6.72
C LEU A 32 5.63 6.52 5.68
N ASN A 33 6.17 7.68 6.07
CA ASN A 33 6.87 8.59 5.17
C ASN A 33 8.00 7.91 4.40
N ALA A 34 8.80 7.06 5.07
CA ALA A 34 9.87 6.33 4.42
C ALA A 34 9.38 5.37 3.32
N LEU A 35 8.13 4.88 3.40
CA LEU A 35 7.51 4.04 2.37
C LEU A 35 6.92 4.88 1.23
N LEU A 36 6.41 6.07 1.53
CA LEU A 36 5.93 7.03 0.53
C LEU A 36 7.11 7.59 -0.30
N ASP A 37 8.25 7.81 0.33
CA ASP A 37 9.47 8.32 -0.30
C ASP A 37 10.10 7.34 -1.32
N ILE A 38 9.76 6.04 -1.26
CA ILE A 38 10.16 5.05 -2.28
C ILE A 38 9.54 5.40 -3.64
N GLY A 39 8.42 6.12 -3.64
CA GLY A 39 7.72 6.60 -4.83
C GLY A 39 6.70 5.58 -5.35
N SER A 40 5.46 6.04 -5.52
CA SER A 40 4.34 5.22 -5.99
C SER A 40 4.05 5.49 -7.47
N THR A 41 4.41 4.54 -8.33
CA THR A 41 4.31 4.71 -9.80
C THR A 41 3.01 4.14 -10.38
N TYR A 42 2.37 3.20 -9.69
CA TYR A 42 1.27 2.40 -10.24
C TYR A 42 -0.01 2.55 -9.43
N ASP A 43 -1.13 2.67 -10.13
CA ASP A 43 -2.46 2.48 -9.58
C ASP A 43 -2.85 1.00 -9.78
N PHE A 44 -3.04 0.24 -8.70
CA PHE A 44 -3.33 -1.21 -8.81
C PHE A 44 -4.31 -1.71 -7.75
N TYR A 45 -4.84 -2.91 -7.98
CA TYR A 45 -5.77 -3.59 -7.08
C TYR A 45 -5.01 -4.42 -6.04
N ILE A 46 -5.35 -4.26 -4.76
CA ILE A 46 -4.67 -4.97 -3.65
C ILE A 46 -4.84 -6.49 -3.73
N CYS A 47 -5.93 -6.96 -4.33
CA CYS A 47 -6.18 -8.38 -4.58
C CYS A 47 -7.01 -8.57 -5.86
N HIS A 48 -7.04 -9.81 -6.36
CA HIS A 48 -7.82 -10.16 -7.54
C HIS A 48 -9.32 -10.24 -7.21
N ARG A 49 -10.16 -9.88 -8.19
CA ARG A 49 -11.63 -9.97 -8.11
C ARG A 49 -12.26 -9.22 -6.94
N ILE A 50 -11.80 -7.99 -6.69
CA ILE A 50 -12.43 -7.11 -5.71
C ILE A 50 -13.87 -6.80 -6.12
N GLU A 51 -14.79 -7.06 -5.20
CA GLU A 51 -16.17 -6.60 -5.27
C GLU A 51 -16.27 -5.25 -4.55
N ASP A 52 -16.83 -4.24 -5.23
CA ASP A 52 -16.96 -2.85 -4.75
C ASP A 52 -15.62 -2.20 -4.30
N PRO A 53 -14.73 -1.87 -5.27
CA PRO A 53 -13.43 -1.28 -4.97
C PRO A 53 -13.54 0.18 -4.53
N VAL A 54 -12.86 0.51 -3.43
CA VAL A 54 -12.61 1.87 -2.94
C VAL A 54 -11.18 2.26 -3.33
N TYR A 55 -11.01 3.47 -3.85
CA TYR A 55 -9.69 3.99 -4.22
C TYR A 55 -9.06 4.76 -3.07
N ASP A 56 -7.85 4.37 -2.68
CA ASP A 56 -7.00 5.07 -1.73
C ASP A 56 -5.99 5.93 -2.49
N SER A 57 -6.09 7.25 -2.34
CA SER A 57 -5.21 8.20 -3.03
C SER A 57 -3.83 8.36 -2.38
N THR A 58 -3.67 7.94 -1.12
CA THR A 58 -2.40 8.04 -0.39
C THR A 58 -1.42 7.00 -0.91
N TRP A 59 -1.91 5.76 -1.06
CA TRP A 59 -1.13 4.62 -1.51
C TRP A 59 -1.38 4.28 -2.98
N ARG A 60 -2.31 4.95 -3.65
CA ARG A 60 -2.68 4.71 -5.05
C ARG A 60 -3.15 3.28 -5.31
N LEU A 61 -4.06 2.80 -4.46
CA LEU A 61 -4.53 1.41 -4.46
C LEU A 61 -6.06 1.32 -4.56
N HIS A 62 -6.55 0.30 -5.25
CA HIS A 62 -7.93 -0.12 -5.16
C HIS A 62 -8.06 -1.26 -4.14
N VAL A 63 -8.87 -1.04 -3.11
CA VAL A 63 -9.10 -1.96 -2.00
C VAL A 63 -10.58 -2.34 -1.92
N PRO A 64 -10.94 -3.55 -1.44
CA PRO A 64 -12.34 -3.88 -1.23
C PRO A 64 -12.95 -2.98 -0.15
N ARG A 65 -14.19 -2.52 -0.33
CA ARG A 65 -14.89 -1.68 0.65
C ARG A 65 -14.87 -2.27 2.06
N ALA A 66 -15.05 -3.59 2.19
CA ALA A 66 -14.97 -4.29 3.48
C ALA A 66 -13.64 -4.04 4.22
N LEU A 67 -12.52 -3.92 3.50
CA LEU A 67 -11.21 -3.61 4.08
C LEU A 67 -11.06 -2.10 4.36
N ALA A 68 -11.67 -1.25 3.52
CA ALA A 68 -11.68 0.19 3.74
C ALA A 68 -12.51 0.59 4.97
N ASP A 69 -13.59 -0.14 5.27
CA ASP A 69 -14.50 0.15 6.39
C ASP A 69 -14.08 -0.54 7.70
N SER A 70 -13.06 -1.40 7.66
CA SER A 70 -12.50 -2.00 8.87
C SER A 70 -11.73 -0.93 9.66
N GLU A 71 -12.26 -0.56 10.82
CA GLU A 71 -11.60 0.24 11.88
C GLU A 71 -10.68 -0.62 12.76
#